data_AF-A0A7J8U1R7-F1
#
_entry.id   AF-A0A7J8U1R7-F1
#
_cell.length_a   1.000
_cell.length_b   1.000
_cell.length_c   1.000
_cell.angle_alpha   90.00
_cell.angle_beta   90.00
_cell.angle_gamma   90.00
#
_symmetry.space_group_name_H-M   'P 1'
#
loop_
_entity.id
_entity.type
_entity.pdbx_description
1 polymer ?
#
loop_
_entity_poly.entity_id
_entity_poly.type
_entity_poly.pdbx_seq_one_letter_code
_entity_poly.pdbx_strand_id
1 'polypeptide(L)'
;MVFWHGYDLMHRPCLIVRLGLACSCLPSHDRPRFAQAVISQVEHGIMYLVSPENPEVTVLVDCEGLSPFKIPMQVMRSCSSLLQDHYPNRLGCLFVIRLPPVVRVIAQTFIQVLKPTTRKKLKIGGETYRKILLENLQTLPSYLGGDCRCTKCLNIGMDVKRPRMDQLNKLQTNEGVSDSEDTSELDLICQDDIDPSWSYDQVLRTAIIGLLMFWVLIAVMAGLSDPEFQSQ
;
A
#
# COMPACT_ATOMS: atom_id res chain seq x y z
N MET A 1 -7.71 -6.02 -0.26
CA MET A 1 -6.68 -4.94 -0.38
C MET A 1 -6.23 -4.71 -1.82
N VAL A 2 -6.20 -5.74 -2.67
CA VAL A 2 -5.94 -5.63 -4.12
C VAL A 2 -7.17 -6.13 -4.87
N PHE A 3 -7.71 -5.37 -5.83
CA PHE A 3 -8.91 -5.77 -6.56
C PHE A 3 -9.12 -4.98 -7.85
N TRP A 4 -9.77 -5.60 -8.84
CA TRP A 4 -10.20 -4.96 -10.08
C TRP A 4 -11.50 -4.16 -9.90
N HIS A 5 -11.56 -2.95 -10.47
CA HIS A 5 -12.76 -2.12 -10.46
C HIS A 5 -12.84 -1.18 -11.67
N GLY A 6 -13.81 -1.42 -12.55
CA GLY A 6 -14.11 -0.54 -13.68
C GLY A 6 -12.97 -0.45 -14.70
N TYR A 7 -13.08 0.57 -15.55
CA TYR A 7 -12.18 0.80 -16.67
C TYR A 7 -11.76 2.27 -16.72
N ASP A 8 -10.63 2.53 -17.38
CA ASP A 8 -10.25 3.88 -17.75
C ASP A 8 -10.90 4.33 -19.08
N LEU A 9 -10.70 5.59 -19.46
CA LEU A 9 -11.26 6.11 -20.71
C LEU A 9 -10.74 5.41 -21.98
N MET A 10 -9.60 4.72 -21.89
CA MET A 10 -9.03 3.91 -22.97
C MET A 10 -9.52 2.45 -22.92
N HIS A 11 -10.56 2.15 -22.14
CA HIS A 11 -11.13 0.81 -21.95
C HIS A 11 -10.15 -0.22 -21.36
N ARG A 12 -9.15 0.23 -20.61
CA ARG A 12 -8.23 -0.66 -19.90
C ARG A 12 -8.81 -0.98 -18.52
N PRO A 13 -8.84 -2.25 -18.09
CA PRO A 13 -9.33 -2.60 -16.76
C PRO A 13 -8.44 -1.95 -15.69
N CYS A 14 -9.05 -1.50 -14.60
CA CYS A 14 -8.35 -0.78 -13.52
C CYS A 14 -8.13 -1.68 -12.29
N LEU A 15 -6.86 -1.97 -11.99
CA LEU A 15 -6.42 -2.67 -10.79
C LEU A 15 -6.16 -1.67 -9.67
N ILE A 16 -6.88 -1.83 -8.56
CA ILE A 16 -6.71 -1.01 -7.36
C ILE A 16 -5.83 -1.75 -6.36
N VAL A 17 -4.76 -1.09 -5.92
CA VAL A 17 -3.78 -1.56 -4.94
C VAL A 17 -3.79 -0.64 -3.73
N ARG A 18 -4.41 -1.07 -2.62
CA ARG A 18 -4.44 -0.29 -1.36
C ARG A 18 -3.16 -0.47 -0.56
N LEU A 19 -2.06 0.09 -1.08
CA LEU A 19 -0.71 -0.03 -0.52
C LEU A 19 -0.63 0.48 0.92
N GLY A 20 -1.19 1.66 1.20
CA GLY A 20 -1.12 2.24 2.54
C GLY A 20 -1.80 1.37 3.59
N LEU A 21 -2.99 0.85 3.26
CA LEU A 21 -3.72 -0.12 4.10
C LEU A 21 -2.94 -1.42 4.30
N ALA A 22 -2.31 -1.95 3.24
CA ALA A 22 -1.51 -3.17 3.35
C ALA A 22 -0.31 -2.97 4.28
N CYS A 23 0.39 -1.84 4.16
CA CYS A 23 1.57 -1.55 4.98
C CYS A 23 1.23 -1.26 6.46
N SER A 24 0.04 -0.71 6.71
CA SER A 24 -0.43 -0.39 8.06
C SER A 24 -1.03 -1.60 8.79
N CYS A 25 -1.76 -2.46 8.08
CA CYS A 25 -2.50 -3.58 8.67
C CYS A 25 -1.78 -4.93 8.63
N LEU A 26 -0.91 -5.18 7.64
CA LEU A 26 -0.24 -6.48 7.52
C LEU A 26 1.04 -6.52 8.39
N PRO A 27 1.24 -7.63 9.14
CA PRO A 27 2.53 -7.94 9.75
C PRO A 27 3.66 -7.96 8.70
N SER A 28 4.90 -7.71 9.12
CA SER A 28 6.07 -7.68 8.23
C SER A 28 6.23 -8.98 7.42
N HIS A 29 5.99 -10.13 8.04
CA HIS A 29 6.11 -11.45 7.41
C HIS A 29 5.04 -11.74 6.35
N ASP A 30 3.89 -11.04 6.37
CA ASP A 30 2.81 -11.19 5.38
C ASP A 30 2.95 -10.23 4.18
N ARG A 31 3.84 -9.23 4.26
CA ARG A 31 4.05 -8.26 3.16
C ARG A 31 4.52 -8.92 1.85
N PRO A 32 5.35 -9.98 1.84
CA PRO A 32 5.65 -10.71 0.62
C PRO A 32 4.39 -11.30 -0.05
N ARG A 33 3.43 -11.81 0.75
CA ARG A 33 2.16 -12.32 0.23
C ARG A 33 1.31 -11.23 -0.42
N PHE A 34 1.36 -10.00 0.10
CA PHE A 34 0.72 -8.86 -0.56
C PHE A 34 1.32 -8.59 -1.94
N ALA A 35 2.64 -8.64 -2.09
CA ALA A 35 3.28 -8.49 -3.40
C ALA A 35 2.90 -9.64 -4.34
N GLN A 36 2.90 -10.89 -3.86
CA GLN A 36 2.42 -12.04 -4.63
C GLN A 36 0.97 -11.86 -5.09
N ALA A 37 0.09 -11.33 -4.23
CA ALA A 37 -1.29 -11.04 -4.60
C ALA A 37 -1.37 -9.96 -5.70
N VAL A 38 -0.50 -8.93 -5.67
CA VAL A 38 -0.42 -7.95 -6.77
C VAL A 38 -0.02 -8.62 -8.08
N ILE A 39 1.03 -9.45 -8.07
CA ILE A 39 1.48 -10.16 -9.28
C ILE A 39 0.38 -11.09 -9.81
N SER A 40 -0.23 -11.89 -8.93
CA SER A 40 -1.33 -12.78 -9.28
C SER A 40 -2.52 -12.02 -9.88
N GLN A 41 -2.85 -10.84 -9.37
CA GLN A 41 -3.92 -10.03 -9.96
C GLN A 41 -3.53 -9.50 -11.34
N VAL A 42 -2.29 -9.08 -11.55
CA VAL A 42 -1.80 -8.65 -12.87
C VAL A 42 -1.86 -9.81 -13.88
N GLU A 43 -1.41 -10.99 -13.51
CA GLU A 43 -1.51 -12.21 -14.32
C GLU A 43 -2.95 -12.51 -14.71
N HIS A 44 -3.85 -12.48 -13.73
CA HIS A 44 -5.27 -12.66 -13.96
C HIS A 44 -5.84 -11.61 -14.93
N GLY A 45 -5.44 -10.34 -14.78
CA GLY A 45 -5.87 -9.27 -15.68
C GLY A 45 -5.42 -9.50 -17.12
N ILE A 46 -4.16 -9.89 -17.30
CA ILE A 46 -3.57 -10.17 -18.62
C ILE A 46 -4.24 -11.37 -19.29
N MET A 47 -4.58 -12.41 -18.52
CA MET A 47 -5.16 -13.63 -19.07
C MET A 47 -6.65 -13.51 -19.38
N TYR A 48 -7.40 -12.75 -18.57
CA TYR A 48 -8.86 -12.84 -18.57
C TYR A 48 -9.60 -11.51 -18.76
N LEU A 49 -8.95 -10.35 -18.56
CA LEU A 49 -9.64 -9.05 -18.55
C LEU A 49 -9.25 -8.14 -19.71
N VAL A 50 -8.06 -8.31 -20.28
CA VAL A 50 -7.58 -7.50 -21.42
C VAL A 50 -7.88 -8.20 -22.74
N SER A 51 -8.06 -7.40 -23.80
CA SER A 51 -8.20 -7.93 -25.16
C SER A 51 -6.85 -7.96 -25.88
N PRO A 52 -6.69 -8.78 -26.93
CA PRO A 52 -5.48 -8.79 -27.75
C PRO A 52 -5.17 -7.43 -28.38
N GLU A 53 -6.20 -6.64 -28.71
CA GLU A 53 -6.09 -5.32 -29.34
C GLU A 53 -5.64 -4.24 -28.35
N ASN A 54 -5.98 -4.42 -27.07
CA ASN A 54 -5.59 -3.52 -26.00
C ASN A 54 -5.14 -4.31 -24.76
N PRO A 55 -3.89 -4.81 -24.75
CA PRO A 55 -3.39 -5.70 -23.71
C PRO A 55 -2.87 -4.94 -22.48
N GLU A 56 -3.25 -3.67 -22.33
CA GLU A 56 -2.79 -2.81 -21.24
C GLU A 56 -3.79 -2.79 -20.08
N VAL A 57 -3.28 -2.60 -18.88
CA VAL A 57 -4.05 -2.42 -17.65
C VAL A 57 -3.74 -1.06 -17.04
N THR A 58 -4.70 -0.49 -16.33
CA THR A 58 -4.49 0.70 -15.50
C THR A 58 -4.32 0.28 -14.05
N VAL A 59 -3.36 0.86 -13.35
CA VAL A 59 -3.08 0.56 -11.93
C VAL A 59 -3.27 1.82 -11.10
N LEU A 60 -4.06 1.71 -10.03
CA LEU A 60 -4.27 2.77 -9.05
C LEU A 60 -3.72 2.32 -7.71
N VAL A 61 -2.68 3.00 -7.24
CA VAL A 61 -2.06 2.78 -5.94
C VAL A 61 -2.58 3.81 -4.95
N ASP A 62 -3.26 3.33 -3.92
CA ASP A 62 -3.79 4.13 -2.83
C ASP A 62 -2.85 4.06 -1.62
N CYS A 63 -2.25 5.20 -1.28
CA CYS A 63 -1.26 5.33 -0.21
C CYS A 63 -1.86 5.80 1.12
N GLU A 64 -3.19 5.87 1.25
CA GLU A 64 -3.84 6.23 2.51
C GLU A 64 -3.39 5.31 3.66
N GLY A 65 -2.91 5.89 4.76
CA GLY A 65 -2.37 5.17 5.91
C GLY A 65 -0.91 4.71 5.78
N LEU A 66 -0.20 5.08 4.70
CA LEU A 66 1.21 4.73 4.53
C LEU A 66 2.09 5.55 5.49
N SER A 67 2.82 4.87 6.38
CA SER A 67 3.81 5.49 7.26
C SER A 67 5.21 5.46 6.63
N PRO A 68 6.01 6.54 6.75
CA PRO A 68 7.39 6.57 6.23
C PRO A 68 8.27 5.45 6.82
N PHE A 69 8.00 5.01 8.05
CA PHE A 69 8.75 3.94 8.71
C PHE A 69 8.36 2.54 8.25
N LYS A 70 7.18 2.38 7.62
CA LYS A 70 6.64 1.07 7.21
C LYS A 70 6.70 0.85 5.69
N ILE A 71 7.37 1.70 4.94
CA ILE A 71 7.47 1.56 3.48
C ILE A 71 8.31 0.31 3.14
N PRO A 72 7.74 -0.69 2.46
CA PRO A 72 8.46 -1.91 2.12
C PRO A 72 9.25 -1.73 0.83
N MET A 73 10.25 -0.84 0.85
CA MET A 73 11.01 -0.40 -0.34
C MET A 73 11.58 -1.57 -1.17
N GLN A 74 12.14 -2.58 -0.51
CA GLN A 74 12.70 -3.75 -1.20
C GLN A 74 11.61 -4.53 -1.94
N VAL A 75 10.49 -4.80 -1.28
CA VAL A 75 9.35 -5.50 -1.87
C VAL A 75 8.78 -4.72 -3.05
N MET A 76 8.63 -3.39 -2.92
CA MET A 76 8.19 -2.53 -4.00
C MET A 76 9.17 -2.56 -5.19
N ARG A 77 10.48 -2.55 -4.93
CA ARG A 77 11.51 -2.59 -5.98
C ARG A 77 11.49 -3.94 -6.70
N SER A 78 11.47 -5.05 -5.96
CA SER A 78 11.39 -6.39 -6.53
C SER A 78 10.11 -6.59 -7.35
N CYS A 79 8.96 -6.18 -6.82
CA CYS A 79 7.68 -6.24 -7.53
C CYS A 79 7.71 -5.39 -8.81
N SER A 80 8.24 -4.17 -8.74
CA SER A 80 8.39 -3.28 -9.90
C SER A 80 9.33 -3.85 -10.97
N SER A 81 10.46 -4.46 -10.58
CA SER A 81 11.35 -5.14 -11.52
C SER A 81 10.63 -6.31 -12.18
N LEU A 82 10.04 -7.20 -11.38
CA LEU A 82 9.35 -8.39 -11.86
C LEU A 82 8.26 -8.03 -12.89
N LEU A 83 7.42 -7.05 -12.57
CA LEU A 83 6.38 -6.56 -13.48
C LEU A 83 6.95 -5.96 -14.76
N GLN A 84 8.02 -5.17 -14.67
CA GLN A 84 8.63 -4.53 -15.84
C GLN A 84 9.46 -5.48 -16.71
N ASP A 85 9.89 -6.62 -16.17
CA ASP A 85 10.73 -7.59 -16.86
C ASP A 85 9.90 -8.72 -17.49
N HIS A 86 8.90 -9.24 -16.76
CA HIS A 86 8.05 -10.35 -17.22
C HIS A 86 6.77 -9.90 -17.92
N TYR A 87 6.28 -8.68 -17.61
CA TYR A 87 5.07 -8.11 -18.20
C TYR A 87 5.34 -6.77 -18.90
N PRO A 88 6.29 -6.72 -19.84
CA PRO A 88 6.63 -5.49 -20.53
C PRO A 88 5.43 -4.98 -21.33
N ASN A 89 5.27 -3.65 -21.39
CA ASN A 89 4.20 -2.98 -22.13
C ASN A 89 2.76 -3.38 -21.71
N ARG A 90 2.57 -3.96 -20.53
CA ARG A 90 1.24 -4.25 -19.97
C ARG A 90 0.68 -3.14 -19.11
N LEU A 91 1.50 -2.26 -18.55
CA LEU A 91 1.03 -1.10 -17.81
C LEU A 91 0.65 0.02 -18.77
N GLY A 92 -0.60 0.45 -18.81
CA GLY A 92 -1.08 1.57 -19.61
C GLY A 92 -1.04 2.92 -18.89
N CYS A 93 -1.51 2.96 -17.64
CA CYS A 93 -1.44 4.13 -16.77
C CYS A 93 -1.23 3.72 -15.30
N LEU A 94 -0.46 4.52 -14.55
CA LEU A 94 -0.21 4.31 -13.13
C LEU A 94 -0.61 5.56 -12.34
N PHE A 95 -1.66 5.45 -11.54
CA PHE A 95 -2.07 6.49 -10.60
C PHE A 95 -1.50 6.20 -9.22
N VAL A 96 -0.91 7.19 -8.55
CA VAL A 96 -0.53 7.13 -7.14
C VAL A 96 -1.26 8.23 -6.41
N ILE A 97 -2.16 7.88 -5.50
CA ILE A 97 -3.03 8.85 -4.81
C ILE A 97 -2.78 8.84 -3.31
N ARG A 98 -3.15 9.95 -2.65
CA ARG A 98 -3.09 10.09 -1.17
C ARG A 98 -1.72 9.74 -0.60
N LEU A 99 -0.67 10.12 -1.35
CA LEU A 99 0.71 9.95 -0.93
C LEU A 99 1.07 11.03 0.10
N PRO A 100 1.37 10.66 1.37
CA PRO A 100 1.66 11.63 2.41
C PRO A 100 2.89 12.49 2.04
N PRO A 101 2.89 13.81 2.30
CA PRO A 101 3.99 14.70 1.91
C PRO A 101 5.37 14.21 2.33
N VAL A 102 5.51 13.74 3.58
CA VAL A 102 6.76 13.16 4.12
C VAL A 102 7.25 11.94 3.31
N VAL A 103 6.34 11.16 2.76
CA VAL A 103 6.67 9.99 1.95
C VAL A 103 7.02 10.36 0.50
N ARG A 104 6.63 11.55 0.01
CA ARG A 104 6.90 11.96 -1.38
C ARG A 104 8.38 12.03 -1.69
N VAL A 105 9.20 12.51 -0.75
CA VAL A 105 10.66 12.57 -0.90
C VAL A 105 11.23 11.17 -1.09
N ILE A 106 10.79 10.20 -0.28
CA ILE A 106 11.20 8.80 -0.39
C ILE A 106 10.71 8.22 -1.73
N ALA A 107 9.46 8.52 -2.12
CA ALA A 107 8.91 8.05 -3.38
C ALA A 107 9.68 8.60 -4.61
N GLN A 108 10.22 9.82 -4.55
CA GLN A 108 11.06 10.34 -5.64
C GLN A 108 12.29 9.47 -5.88
N THR A 109 12.95 8.99 -4.81
CA THR A 109 14.09 8.07 -4.95
C THR A 109 13.67 6.75 -5.61
N PHE A 110 12.45 6.27 -5.30
CA PHE A 110 11.90 5.06 -5.92
C PHE A 110 11.57 5.28 -7.41
N ILE A 111 10.97 6.43 -7.74
CA ILE A 111 10.58 6.78 -9.11
C ILE A 111 11.81 6.81 -10.02
N GLN A 112 12.98 7.24 -9.53
CA GLN A 112 14.22 7.24 -10.32
C GLN A 112 14.65 5.84 -10.77
N VAL A 113 14.29 4.79 -10.03
CA VAL A 113 14.61 3.39 -10.37
C VAL A 113 13.63 2.79 -11.39
N LEU A 114 12.48 3.43 -11.62
CA LEU A 114 11.52 2.97 -12.64
C LEU A 114 12.08 3.17 -14.05
N LYS A 115 11.78 2.24 -14.96
CA LYS A 115 12.12 2.39 -16.39
C LYS A 115 11.48 3.68 -16.95
N PRO A 116 12.12 4.38 -17.91
CA PRO A 116 11.59 5.63 -18.46
C PRO A 116 10.16 5.53 -19.01
N THR A 117 9.80 4.39 -19.59
CA THR A 117 8.45 4.11 -20.11
C THR A 117 7.40 4.10 -19.00
N THR A 118 7.69 3.46 -17.87
CA THR A 118 6.85 3.43 -16.67
C THR A 118 6.70 4.83 -16.07
N ARG A 119 7.79 5.60 -16.01
CA ARG A 119 7.76 6.98 -15.48
C ARG A 119 6.83 7.91 -16.27
N LYS A 120 6.81 7.80 -17.60
CA LYS A 120 5.90 8.58 -18.46
C LYS A 120 4.41 8.26 -18.22
N LYS A 121 4.12 7.06 -17.70
CA LYS A 121 2.75 6.58 -17.43
C LYS A 121 2.29 6.90 -15.99
N LEU A 122 3.19 7.39 -15.13
CA LEU A 122 2.94 7.72 -13.74
C LEU A 122 2.23 9.07 -13.59
N LYS A 123 1.13 9.09 -12.84
CA LYS A 123 0.37 10.28 -12.46
C LYS A 123 0.20 10.30 -10.93
N ILE A 124 0.78 11.31 -10.26
CA ILE A 124 0.68 11.43 -8.80
C ILE A 124 -0.45 12.41 -8.46
N GLY A 125 -1.49 11.90 -7.82
CA GLY A 125 -2.61 12.69 -7.30
C GLY A 125 -2.39 13.09 -5.85
N GLY A 126 -2.19 14.39 -5.61
CA GLY A 126 -2.15 14.98 -4.28
C GLY A 126 -3.56 15.19 -3.70
N GLU A 127 -3.82 16.35 -3.10
CA GLU A 127 -5.14 16.69 -2.56
C GLU A 127 -6.24 16.69 -3.63
N THR A 128 -5.87 17.01 -4.88
CA THR A 128 -6.77 17.05 -6.04
C THR A 128 -6.90 15.69 -6.77
N TYR A 129 -6.50 14.58 -6.14
CA TYR A 129 -6.53 13.25 -6.77
C TYR A 129 -7.89 12.88 -7.35
N ARG A 130 -8.98 13.27 -6.70
CA ARG A 130 -10.35 12.96 -7.15
C ARG A 130 -10.63 13.49 -8.55
N LYS A 131 -10.20 14.72 -8.86
CA LYS A 131 -10.37 15.32 -10.19
C LYS A 131 -9.61 14.52 -11.25
N ILE A 132 -8.35 14.21 -10.97
CA ILE A 132 -7.50 13.40 -11.87
C ILE A 132 -8.15 12.04 -12.14
N LEU A 133 -8.68 11.38 -11.12
CA LEU A 133 -9.32 10.07 -11.30
C LEU A 133 -10.62 10.17 -12.10
N LEU A 134 -11.47 11.17 -11.85
CA LEU A 134 -12.72 11.37 -12.61
C LEU A 134 -12.45 11.68 -14.09
N GLU A 135 -11.38 12.40 -14.39
CA GLU A 135 -10.97 12.72 -15.77
C GLU A 135 -10.36 11.53 -16.51
N ASN A 136 -10.02 10.43 -15.82
CA ASN A 136 -9.30 9.31 -16.42
C ASN A 136 -10.02 7.97 -16.26
N LEU A 137 -10.92 7.82 -15.29
CA LEU A 137 -11.67 6.59 -15.01
C LEU A 137 -13.14 6.75 -15.39
N GLN A 138 -13.71 5.74 -16.03
CA GLN A 138 -15.14 5.72 -16.38
C GLN A 138 -16.03 5.65 -15.13
N THR A 139 -15.56 4.98 -14.09
CA THR A 139 -16.31 4.81 -12.85
C THR A 139 -15.38 4.87 -11.65
N LEU A 140 -15.60 5.85 -10.77
CA LEU A 140 -14.83 6.01 -9.55
C LEU A 140 -15.48 5.20 -8.39
N PRO A 141 -14.71 4.37 -7.65
CA PRO A 141 -15.21 3.70 -6.45
C PRO A 141 -15.74 4.67 -5.40
N SER A 142 -16.78 4.27 -4.66
CA SER A 142 -17.39 5.13 -3.63
C SER A 142 -16.44 5.50 -2.48
N TYR A 143 -15.55 4.59 -2.07
CA TYR A 143 -14.55 4.87 -1.03
C TYR A 143 -13.47 5.89 -1.47
N LEU A 144 -13.40 6.21 -2.77
CA LEU A 144 -12.55 7.27 -3.33
C LEU A 144 -13.36 8.55 -3.63
N GLY A 145 -14.61 8.65 -3.17
CA GLY A 145 -15.49 9.79 -3.41
C GLY A 145 -16.24 9.75 -4.75
N GLY A 146 -16.36 8.56 -5.36
CA GLY A 146 -17.28 8.31 -6.46
C GLY A 146 -18.69 7.93 -5.99
N ASP A 147 -19.56 7.60 -6.93
CA ASP A 147 -20.96 7.23 -6.71
C ASP A 147 -21.27 5.75 -7.02
N CYS A 148 -20.25 4.95 -7.32
CA CYS A 148 -20.42 3.53 -7.66
C CYS A 148 -21.03 2.72 -6.51
N ARG A 149 -22.12 1.99 -6.81
CA ARG A 149 -22.87 1.14 -5.86
C ARG A 149 -22.67 -0.36 -6.06
N CYS A 150 -21.59 -0.78 -6.72
CA CYS A 150 -21.32 -2.20 -6.92
C CYS A 150 -21.03 -2.92 -5.59
N THR A 151 -21.21 -4.24 -5.57
CA THR A 151 -20.99 -5.09 -4.38
C THR A 151 -19.60 -4.92 -3.77
N LYS A 152 -18.55 -4.79 -4.60
CA LYS A 152 -17.17 -4.51 -4.14
C LYS A 152 -17.08 -3.21 -3.36
N CYS A 153 -17.67 -2.13 -3.88
CA CYS A 153 -17.69 -0.83 -3.21
C CYS A 153 -18.47 -0.86 -1.89
N LEU A 154 -19.58 -1.59 -1.85
CA LEU A 154 -20.38 -1.76 -0.62
C LEU A 154 -19.60 -2.54 0.45
N ASN A 155 -18.94 -3.64 0.08
CA ASN A 155 -18.15 -4.46 1.01
C ASN A 155 -16.95 -3.70 1.58
N ILE A 156 -16.26 -2.91 0.76
CA ILE A 156 -15.11 -2.10 1.21
C ILE A 156 -15.55 -1.02 2.23
N GLY A 157 -16.74 -0.44 2.06
CA GLY A 157 -17.30 0.52 3.01
C GLY A 157 -17.59 -0.08 4.39
N MET A 158 -17.88 -1.39 4.45
CA MET A 158 -18.14 -2.10 5.72
C MET A 158 -16.86 -2.39 6.49
N ASP A 159 -15.75 -2.70 5.81
CA ASP A 159 -14.45 -2.96 6.45
C ASP A 159 -13.86 -1.71 7.12
N VAL A 160 -14.13 -0.51 6.60
CA VAL A 160 -13.68 0.76 7.20
C VAL A 160 -14.45 1.08 8.49
N LYS A 161 -15.68 0.57 8.64
CA LYS A 161 -16.56 0.84 9.78
C LYS A 161 -16.40 -0.12 10.95
N ARG A 162 -15.58 -1.17 10.84
CA ARG A 162 -15.24 -2.05 11.98
C ARG A 162 -13.95 -1.54 12.64
N PRO A 163 -14.01 -0.70 13.69
CA PRO A 163 -12.87 -0.60 14.58
C PRO A 163 -12.64 -1.99 15.16
N ARG A 164 -11.40 -2.49 15.10
CA ARG A 164 -10.98 -3.66 15.88
C ARG A 164 -11.04 -3.27 17.36
N MET A 165 -12.21 -3.42 17.96
CA MET A 165 -12.38 -3.57 19.40
C MET A 165 -13.12 -4.89 19.64
N ASP A 166 -12.71 -5.58 20.69
CA ASP A 166 -13.22 -6.85 21.23
C ASP A 166 -12.84 -8.15 20.52
N GLN A 167 -11.65 -8.64 20.84
CA GLN A 167 -11.48 -10.01 21.32
C GLN A 167 -10.48 -10.05 22.50
N LEU A 168 -10.86 -9.47 23.65
CA LEU A 168 -10.15 -9.76 24.91
C LEU A 168 -11.07 -10.10 26.09
N ASN A 169 -12.37 -9.79 26.07
CA ASN A 169 -13.23 -10.07 27.24
C ASN A 169 -14.34 -11.06 26.91
N LYS A 170 -14.01 -12.34 26.72
CA LYS A 170 -15.00 -13.41 26.88
C LYS A 170 -14.38 -14.77 27.21
N LEU A 171 -13.75 -14.89 28.37
CA LEU A 171 -13.63 -16.16 29.10
C LEU A 171 -13.21 -15.91 30.56
N GLN A 172 -14.06 -15.17 31.27
CA GLN A 172 -14.28 -15.36 32.70
C GLN A 172 -15.78 -15.22 32.94
N THR A 173 -16.32 -16.02 33.85
CA THR A 173 -17.74 -16.28 34.14
C THR A 173 -18.37 -17.37 33.28
N ASN A 174 -18.08 -18.62 33.64
CA ASN A 174 -19.13 -19.56 34.04
C ASN A 174 -18.49 -20.68 34.87
N GLU A 175 -18.61 -20.57 36.19
CA GLU A 175 -18.57 -21.72 37.08
C GLU A 175 -19.90 -22.47 36.93
N GLY A 176 -19.81 -23.78 36.67
CA GLY A 176 -20.94 -24.67 36.47
C GLY A 176 -20.45 -26.10 36.25
N VAL A 177 -20.14 -26.75 37.37
CA VAL A 177 -19.69 -28.12 37.61
C VAL A 177 -20.40 -29.20 36.76
N SER A 178 -19.63 -30.12 36.17
CA SER A 178 -19.95 -31.57 36.07
C SER A 178 -18.78 -32.36 35.48
N ASP A 179 -18.47 -33.49 36.12
CA ASP A 179 -17.37 -34.44 35.94
C ASP A 179 -17.19 -35.06 34.54
N SER A 180 -15.93 -35.29 34.14
CA SER A 180 -15.29 -36.63 34.05
C SER A 180 -14.12 -36.64 33.05
N GLU A 181 -12.92 -36.91 33.60
CA GLU A 181 -11.74 -37.59 33.03
C GLU A 181 -11.55 -37.66 31.50
N ASP A 182 -10.51 -37.00 30.97
CA ASP A 182 -9.40 -37.75 30.37
C ASP A 182 -8.12 -36.91 30.30
N THR A 183 -7.02 -37.56 30.69
CA THR A 183 -5.70 -36.97 30.92
C THR A 183 -4.82 -37.31 29.73
N SER A 184 -4.24 -36.31 29.07
CA SER A 184 -3.02 -36.50 28.25
C SER A 184 -2.27 -35.18 28.14
N GLU A 185 -1.27 -35.06 29.01
CA GLU A 185 -0.18 -34.10 28.95
C GLU A 185 0.52 -34.14 27.59
N LEU A 186 0.73 -32.97 27.01
CA LEU A 186 1.98 -32.64 26.32
C LEU A 186 2.17 -31.13 26.43
N ASP A 187 2.68 -30.77 27.60
CA ASP A 187 3.41 -29.54 27.86
C ASP A 187 4.59 -29.48 26.88
N LEU A 188 4.66 -28.44 26.06
CA LEU A 188 5.93 -27.99 25.49
C LEU A 188 5.90 -26.48 25.34
N ILE A 189 6.35 -25.83 26.40
CA ILE A 189 6.91 -24.49 26.42
C ILE A 189 8.01 -24.40 25.35
N CYS A 190 7.82 -23.55 24.33
CA CYS A 190 8.93 -22.99 23.56
C CYS A 190 9.03 -21.51 23.87
N GLN A 191 9.70 -21.25 24.99
CA GLN A 191 10.51 -20.06 25.19
C GLN A 191 11.75 -20.27 24.32
N ASP A 192 11.96 -19.45 23.29
CA ASP A 192 13.25 -19.36 22.61
C ASP A 192 13.44 -17.95 22.02
N ASP A 193 14.37 -17.25 22.66
CA ASP A 193 15.34 -16.30 22.11
C ASP A 193 14.86 -15.11 21.27
N ILE A 194 14.77 -13.97 21.98
CA ILE A 194 14.92 -12.64 21.40
C ILE A 194 16.35 -12.53 20.89
N ASP A 195 16.53 -12.72 19.58
CA ASP A 195 17.76 -12.37 18.86
C ASP A 195 18.00 -10.84 18.98
N PRO A 196 19.04 -10.38 19.72
CA PRO A 196 19.29 -8.95 19.96
C PRO A 196 19.64 -8.18 18.68
N SER A 197 19.96 -8.91 17.59
CA SER A 197 20.30 -8.39 16.27
C SER A 197 19.17 -7.58 15.62
N TRP A 198 17.92 -8.05 15.73
CA TRP A 198 16.76 -7.41 15.09
C TRP A 198 16.38 -6.07 15.73
N SER A 199 16.55 -5.98 17.06
CA SER A 199 16.26 -4.78 17.83
C SER A 199 17.25 -3.65 17.51
N TYR A 200 18.53 -3.99 17.35
CA TYR A 200 19.57 -3.00 17.05
C TYR A 200 19.39 -2.39 15.67
N ASP A 201 19.05 -3.20 14.67
CA ASP A 201 18.73 -2.70 13.32
C ASP A 201 17.51 -1.77 13.35
N GLN A 202 16.48 -2.11 14.13
CA GLN A 202 15.28 -1.28 14.25
C GLN A 202 15.53 0.05 15.00
N VAL A 203 16.35 0.04 16.04
CA VAL A 203 16.74 1.26 16.79
C VAL A 203 17.66 2.14 15.94
N LEU A 204 18.68 1.54 15.31
CA LEU A 204 19.62 2.23 14.42
C LEU A 204 18.87 2.84 13.23
N ARG A 205 17.95 2.11 12.61
CA ARG A 205 17.13 2.59 11.51
C ARG A 205 16.23 3.74 11.94
N THR A 206 15.62 3.66 13.13
CA THR A 206 14.84 4.77 13.70
C THR A 206 15.71 6.01 13.93
N ALA A 207 16.93 5.83 14.45
CA ALA A 207 17.88 6.93 14.69
C ALA A 207 18.36 7.57 13.38
N ILE A 208 18.70 6.78 12.37
CA ILE A 208 19.10 7.26 11.04
C ILE A 208 17.95 8.04 10.38
N ILE A 209 16.71 7.52 10.44
CA ILE A 209 15.55 8.23 9.87
C ILE A 209 15.30 9.53 10.62
N GLY A 210 15.42 9.54 11.96
CA GLY A 210 15.34 10.76 12.77
C GLY A 210 16.37 11.81 12.37
N LEU A 211 17.62 11.39 12.18
CA LEU A 211 18.70 12.25 11.71
C LEU A 211 18.42 12.81 10.31
N LEU A 212 17.98 11.96 9.37
CA LEU A 212 17.63 12.40 8.01
C LEU A 212 16.45 13.37 8.00
N MET A 213 15.42 13.12 8.81
CA MET A 213 14.28 14.02 8.97
C MET A 213 14.71 15.38 9.54
N PHE A 214 15.66 15.38 10.48
CA PHE A 214 16.25 16.59 11.04
C PHE A 214 17.02 17.40 9.98
N TRP A 215 17.81 16.75 9.13
CA TRP A 215 18.49 17.41 8.01
C TRP A 215 17.52 18.01 6.99
N VAL A 216 16.41 17.31 6.69
CA VAL A 216 15.36 17.83 5.80
C VAL A 216 14.68 19.06 6.42
N LEU A 217 14.41 19.04 7.73
CA LEU A 217 13.88 20.20 8.45
C LEU A 217 14.84 21.40 8.39
N ILE A 218 16.14 21.18 8.58
CA ILE A 218 17.15 22.24 8.45
C ILE A 218 17.15 22.81 7.03
N ALA A 219 17.11 21.97 5.99
CA ALA A 219 17.10 22.43 4.60
C ALA A 219 15.83 23.25 4.27
N VAL A 220 14.68 22.86 4.81
CA VAL A 220 13.42 23.62 4.66
C VAL A 220 13.51 24.96 5.39
N MET A 221 14.03 25.00 6.62
CA MET A 221 14.18 26.24 7.38
C MET A 221 15.21 27.19 6.75
N ALA A 222 16.32 26.65 6.23
CA ALA A 222 17.33 27.43 5.50
C ALA A 222 16.75 27.98 4.18
N GLY A 223 15.98 27.19 3.45
CA GLY A 223 15.29 27.65 2.23
C GLY A 223 14.14 28.63 2.48
N LEU A 224 13.56 28.65 3.68
CA LEU A 224 12.59 29.67 4.12
C LEU A 224 13.25 30.94 4.65
N SER A 225 14.55 30.89 4.96
CA SER A 225 15.32 32.01 5.49
C SER A 225 16.02 32.82 4.40
N ASP A 226 15.83 32.47 3.12
CA ASP A 226 16.39 33.19 1.98
C ASP A 226 15.47 34.37 1.62
N PRO A 227 15.83 35.62 1.97
CA PRO A 227 15.03 36.80 1.66
C PRO A 227 15.56 37.40 0.35
N GLU A 228 15.50 36.64 -0.75
CA GLU A 228 15.83 37.16 -2.09
C GLU A 228 14.66 36.96 -3.05
N PHE A 229 13.53 37.60 -2.72
CA PHE A 229 12.51 38.00 -3.69
C PHE A 229 12.06 39.43 -3.42
N GLN A 230 13.01 40.36 -3.47
CA GLN A 230 12.76 41.77 -3.77
C GLN A 230 13.89 42.32 -4.63
N SER A 231 13.82 42.09 -5.95
CA SER A 231 14.17 43.03 -7.03
C SER A 231 14.57 42.29 -8.31
N GLN A 232 13.61 42.07 -9.21
CA GLN A 232 13.62 42.43 -10.63
C GLN A 232 12.46 41.76 -11.36
#